data_AF-A0A8T3LZZ8-F1
#
_entry.id   AF-A0A8T3LZZ8-F1
#
_cell.length_a   1.000
_cell.length_b   1.000
_cell.length_c   1.000
_cell.angle_alpha   90.00
_cell.angle_beta   90.00
_cell.angle_gamma   90.00
#
_symmetry.space_group_name_H-M   'P 1'
#
loop_
_entity.id
_entity.type
_entity.pdbx_description
1 polymer ?
#
loop_
_entity_poly.entity_id
_entity_poly.type
_entity_poly.pdbx_seq_one_letter_code
_entity_poly.pdbx_strand_id
1 'polypeptide(L)'
;MLLSLLLSVASAMAACATDMAPPPEPSRAHTFENIALGQAREMPSGDPFAEGRRGPTGGTVFDPTSAAVVEAVSYRFSLGHCGLLSPVDVDGSFWDTLDGTTAAGRPLDLEHDTEMINQTAGVIAVIGNEARFRTESGAVVRFNRHDGDREFPGCD
;
A
#
# COMPACT_ATOMS: atom_id res chain seq x y z
N MET A 1 83.57 -7.07 -2.47
CA MET A 1 82.63 -6.01 -2.07
C MET A 1 81.46 -6.08 -3.02
N LEU A 2 80.34 -6.67 -2.56
CA LEU A 2 79.07 -5.95 -2.37
C LEU A 2 78.60 -5.21 -3.65
N LEU A 3 77.54 -5.69 -4.30
CA LEU A 3 76.17 -5.26 -3.99
C LEU A 3 75.17 -5.99 -4.88
N SER A 4 74.21 -6.67 -4.25
CA SER A 4 72.98 -7.16 -4.85
C SER A 4 72.13 -6.01 -5.37
N LEU A 5 71.55 -6.13 -6.57
CA LEU A 5 70.35 -5.37 -6.94
C LEU A 5 69.33 -6.31 -7.59
N LEU A 6 68.31 -6.65 -6.80
CA LEU A 6 67.04 -7.22 -7.23
C LEU A 6 66.26 -6.14 -7.99
N LEU A 7 65.72 -6.45 -9.16
CA LEU A 7 64.67 -5.62 -9.75
C LEU A 7 63.54 -6.49 -10.31
N SER A 8 62.36 -6.20 -9.78
CA SER A 8 61.14 -6.97 -9.80
C SER A 8 60.49 -7.06 -11.18
N VAL A 9 60.01 -8.26 -11.52
CA VAL A 9 59.07 -8.49 -12.63
C VAL A 9 57.69 -8.01 -12.17
N ALA A 10 57.19 -6.93 -12.76
CA ALA A 10 55.82 -6.47 -12.56
C ALA A 10 54.88 -7.21 -13.52
N SER A 11 54.16 -8.20 -13.01
CA SER A 11 53.05 -8.85 -13.72
C SER A 11 51.82 -7.94 -13.68
N ALA A 12 51.46 -7.34 -14.82
CA ALA A 12 50.19 -6.67 -14.99
C ALA A 12 49.09 -7.71 -15.24
N MET A 13 48.27 -8.00 -14.23
CA MET A 13 47.02 -8.74 -14.42
C MET A 13 45.94 -7.76 -14.89
N ALA A 14 45.56 -7.86 -16.15
CA ALA A 14 44.36 -7.23 -16.67
C ALA A 14 43.14 -7.99 -16.13
N ALA A 15 42.47 -7.42 -15.13
CA ALA A 15 41.17 -7.87 -14.67
C ALA A 15 40.11 -7.38 -15.67
N CYS A 16 39.53 -8.30 -16.45
CA CYS A 16 38.30 -8.03 -17.18
C CYS A 16 37.17 -7.83 -16.16
N ALA A 17 36.87 -6.57 -15.84
CA ALA A 17 35.65 -6.21 -15.15
C ALA A 17 34.48 -6.42 -16.13
N THR A 18 33.86 -7.60 -16.07
CA THR A 18 32.53 -7.80 -16.63
C THR A 18 31.58 -6.85 -15.93
N ASP A 19 31.16 -5.83 -16.67
CA ASP A 19 30.12 -4.86 -16.32
C ASP A 19 28.79 -5.62 -16.18
N MET A 20 28.59 -6.29 -15.04
CA MET A 20 27.31 -6.85 -14.67
C MET A 20 26.43 -5.68 -14.27
N ALA A 21 25.60 -5.22 -15.21
CA ALA A 21 24.47 -4.38 -14.91
C ALA A 21 23.73 -4.97 -13.69
N PRO A 22 23.37 -4.16 -12.69
CA PRO A 22 22.60 -4.64 -11.56
C PRO A 22 21.33 -5.34 -12.07
N PRO A 23 20.91 -6.44 -11.44
CA PRO A 23 19.68 -7.12 -11.82
C PRO A 23 18.54 -6.08 -11.85
N PRO A 24 17.64 -6.12 -12.85
CA PRO A 24 16.54 -5.18 -12.91
C PRO A 24 15.79 -5.25 -11.58
N GLU A 25 15.61 -4.10 -10.93
CA GLU A 25 14.80 -4.06 -9.72
C GLU A 25 13.45 -4.72 -10.03
N PRO A 26 12.93 -5.59 -9.14
CA PRO A 26 11.61 -6.16 -9.34
C PRO A 26 10.64 -4.99 -9.50
N SER A 27 10.09 -4.84 -10.70
CA SER A 27 9.18 -3.76 -11.04
C SER A 27 8.03 -3.76 -10.02
N ARG A 28 7.96 -2.69 -9.22
CA ARG A 28 6.94 -2.48 -8.16
C ARG A 28 5.50 -2.63 -8.66
N ALA A 29 5.28 -2.64 -9.97
CA ALA A 29 3.97 -2.83 -10.58
C ALA A 29 3.42 -4.27 -10.46
N HIS A 30 4.26 -5.30 -10.29
CA HIS A 30 3.82 -6.72 -10.31
C HIS A 30 3.42 -7.31 -8.95
N THR A 31 3.59 -6.59 -7.85
CA THR A 31 3.35 -7.13 -6.51
C THR A 31 1.85 -7.29 -6.18
N PHE A 32 0.96 -6.56 -6.85
CA PHE A 32 -0.48 -6.61 -6.56
C PHE A 32 -1.22 -7.79 -7.21
N GLU A 33 -0.77 -8.28 -8.36
CA GLU A 33 -1.41 -9.42 -9.07
C GLU A 33 -1.29 -10.73 -8.27
N ASN A 34 -0.31 -10.80 -7.37
CA ASN A 34 -0.03 -11.97 -6.52
C ASN A 34 -0.70 -11.92 -5.15
N ILE A 35 -1.50 -10.89 -4.86
CA ILE A 35 -2.19 -10.74 -3.58
C ILE A 35 -3.47 -11.57 -3.61
N ALA A 36 -3.33 -12.83 -3.23
CA ALA A 36 -4.43 -13.78 -3.16
C ALA A 36 -5.29 -13.53 -1.91
N LEU A 37 -6.62 -13.50 -2.09
CA LEU A 37 -7.60 -13.41 -1.00
C LEU A 37 -7.39 -14.51 0.07
N GLY A 38 -6.98 -15.71 -0.34
CA GLY A 38 -6.87 -16.88 0.54
C GLY A 38 -5.67 -16.89 1.50
N GLN A 39 -4.70 -15.98 1.36
CA GLN A 39 -3.52 -15.90 2.23
C GLN A 39 -3.48 -14.62 3.08
N ALA A 40 -4.57 -13.85 3.09
CA ALA A 40 -4.64 -12.62 3.85
C ALA A 40 -4.55 -12.87 5.36
N ARG A 41 -3.74 -12.06 6.02
CA ARG A 41 -3.60 -12.06 7.48
C ARG A 41 -4.74 -11.27 8.13
N GLU A 42 -4.96 -11.47 9.41
CA GLU A 42 -5.81 -10.56 10.18
C GLU A 42 -5.11 -9.22 10.34
N MET A 43 -5.89 -8.13 10.27
CA MET A 43 -5.36 -6.78 10.52
C MET A 43 -4.84 -6.71 11.97
N PRO A 44 -3.63 -6.15 12.20
CA PRO A 44 -3.15 -5.92 13.55
C PRO A 44 -4.12 -5.00 14.30
N SER A 45 -4.36 -5.29 15.59
CA SER A 45 -5.23 -4.45 16.41
C SER A 45 -4.60 -3.06 16.59
N GLY A 46 -5.34 -2.03 16.22
CA GLY A 46 -5.00 -0.64 16.48
C GLY A 46 -5.43 -0.17 17.86
N ASP A 47 -5.20 1.10 18.11
CA ASP A 47 -5.76 1.80 19.27
C ASP A 47 -7.29 1.88 19.15
N PRO A 48 -8.01 1.92 20.29
CA PRO A 48 -9.45 2.12 20.27
C PRO A 48 -9.78 3.43 19.53
N PHE A 49 -10.79 3.35 18.67
CA PHE A 49 -11.22 4.48 17.88
C PHE A 49 -11.63 5.65 18.80
N ALA A 50 -10.98 6.79 18.66
CA ALA A 50 -11.33 7.99 19.40
C ALA A 50 -12.65 8.56 18.86
N GLU A 51 -13.45 9.18 19.73
CA GLU A 51 -14.57 9.99 19.25
C GLU A 51 -14.03 11.10 18.35
N GLY A 52 -14.49 11.13 17.10
CA GLY A 52 -14.08 12.14 16.14
C GLY A 52 -14.50 13.54 16.59
N ARG A 53 -13.75 14.55 16.17
CA ARG A 53 -14.03 15.95 16.49
C ARG A 53 -14.77 16.62 15.37
N ARG A 54 -15.67 17.56 15.68
CA ARG A 54 -16.36 18.34 14.65
C ARG A 54 -15.34 19.12 13.81
N GLY A 55 -15.40 18.91 12.49
CA GLY A 55 -14.51 19.58 11.55
C GLY A 55 -15.04 20.94 11.09
N PRO A 56 -14.17 21.74 10.44
CA PRO A 56 -14.49 23.08 9.98
C PRO A 56 -15.51 23.11 8.82
N THR A 57 -15.63 22.03 8.03
CA THR A 57 -16.60 21.94 6.93
C THR A 57 -17.93 21.29 7.34
N GLY A 58 -18.07 20.93 8.62
CA GLY A 58 -19.28 20.33 9.18
C GLY A 58 -19.28 18.80 9.19
N GLY A 59 -18.20 18.17 8.72
CA GLY A 59 -17.94 16.75 8.86
C GLY A 59 -17.30 16.42 10.22
N THR A 60 -16.69 15.23 10.28
CA THR A 60 -15.98 14.74 11.46
C THR A 60 -14.51 14.50 11.12
N VAL A 61 -13.62 15.11 11.90
CA VAL A 61 -12.18 14.88 11.81
C VAL A 61 -11.80 13.72 12.70
N PHE A 62 -11.06 12.77 12.15
CA PHE A 62 -10.48 11.65 12.87
C PHE A 62 -8.96 11.69 12.78
N ASP A 63 -8.31 11.07 13.77
CA ASP A 63 -6.90 10.69 13.72
C ASP A 63 -6.84 9.19 13.38
N PRO A 64 -5.82 8.72 12.61
CA PRO A 64 -5.69 7.31 12.33
C PRO A 64 -5.33 6.55 13.61
N THR A 65 -5.98 5.40 13.83
CA THR A 65 -5.78 4.55 15.01
C THR A 65 -5.31 3.15 14.65
N SER A 66 -5.30 2.79 13.36
CA SER A 66 -4.83 1.47 12.92
C SER A 66 -3.35 1.25 13.26
N ALA A 67 -3.00 0.00 13.60
CA ALA A 67 -1.62 -0.37 13.84
C ALA A 67 -0.87 -0.54 12.50
N ALA A 68 0.46 -0.39 12.57
CA ALA A 68 1.34 -0.58 11.42
C ALA A 68 1.19 -1.97 10.79
N VAL A 69 1.20 -2.02 9.46
CA VAL A 69 1.14 -3.26 8.67
C VAL A 69 2.49 -3.54 8.01
N VAL A 70 2.70 -4.79 7.59
CA VAL A 70 3.87 -5.15 6.78
C VAL A 70 3.57 -4.83 5.32
N GLU A 71 4.47 -4.11 4.66
CA GLU A 71 4.35 -3.76 3.25
C GLU A 71 4.24 -5.00 2.35
N ALA A 72 3.45 -4.90 1.28
CA ALA A 72 3.19 -5.94 0.28
C ALA A 72 2.58 -7.25 0.85
N VAL A 73 2.01 -7.20 2.05
CA VAL A 73 1.22 -8.30 2.65
C VAL A 73 -0.26 -7.96 2.58
N SER A 74 -1.10 -8.93 2.22
CA SER A 74 -2.56 -8.78 2.32
C SER A 74 -3.06 -8.93 3.74
N TYR A 75 -3.99 -8.05 4.08
CA TYR A 75 -4.75 -8.10 5.32
C TYR A 75 -6.24 -8.15 5.01
N ARG A 76 -6.99 -8.95 5.77
CA ARG A 76 -8.45 -8.91 5.75
C ARG A 76 -8.90 -7.52 6.16
N PHE A 77 -9.83 -6.97 5.39
CA PHE A 77 -10.30 -5.61 5.59
C PHE A 77 -11.77 -5.51 5.20
N SER A 78 -12.48 -4.62 5.88
CA SER A 78 -13.85 -4.30 5.53
C SER A 78 -13.97 -2.79 5.49
N LEU A 79 -14.64 -2.28 4.46
CA LEU A 79 -15.06 -0.88 4.47
C LEU A 79 -16.01 -0.63 5.64
N GLY A 80 -16.10 0.63 6.06
CA GLY A 80 -17.06 1.06 7.08
C GLY A 80 -18.51 1.05 6.57
N HIS A 81 -19.43 1.46 7.44
CA HIS A 81 -20.87 1.55 7.10
C HIS A 81 -21.12 2.36 5.82
N CYS A 82 -20.40 3.47 5.62
CA CYS A 82 -20.53 4.35 4.47
C CYS A 82 -19.67 3.90 3.26
N GLY A 83 -19.16 2.67 3.26
CA GLY A 83 -18.25 2.20 2.22
C GLY A 83 -16.99 3.08 2.10
N LEU A 84 -16.65 3.48 0.87
CA LEU A 84 -15.50 4.35 0.55
C LEU A 84 -15.62 5.79 1.07
N LEU A 85 -16.80 6.21 1.55
CA LEU A 85 -16.96 7.50 2.24
C LEU A 85 -16.53 7.43 3.72
N SER A 86 -16.40 6.22 4.26
CA SER A 86 -15.86 6.01 5.60
C SER A 86 -14.34 6.19 5.63
N PRO A 87 -13.74 6.47 6.79
CA PRO A 87 -12.29 6.41 6.94
C PRO A 87 -11.73 5.05 6.54
N VAL A 88 -10.83 5.06 5.55
CA VAL A 88 -9.96 3.91 5.24
C VAL A 88 -8.67 4.13 5.99
N ASP A 89 -8.59 3.55 7.18
CA ASP A 89 -7.45 3.66 8.09
C ASP A 89 -6.68 2.34 8.11
N VAL A 90 -5.46 2.37 7.56
CA VAL A 90 -4.57 1.20 7.46
C VAL A 90 -3.15 1.68 7.71
N ASP A 91 -2.39 0.93 8.49
CA ASP A 91 -0.97 1.18 8.82
C ASP A 91 -0.65 2.41 9.68
N GLY A 92 -1.67 3.01 10.29
CA GLY A 92 -1.57 4.28 11.02
C GLY A 92 -1.72 5.50 10.11
N SER A 93 -2.29 5.33 8.91
CA SER A 93 -2.57 6.41 7.97
C SER A 93 -3.97 6.29 7.37
N PHE A 94 -4.55 7.42 6.98
CA PHE A 94 -5.72 7.42 6.13
C PHE A 94 -5.34 7.23 4.66
N TRP A 95 -6.32 6.79 3.87
CA TRP A 95 -6.14 6.46 2.46
C TRP A 95 -7.22 7.10 1.61
N ASP A 96 -6.80 7.92 0.64
CA ASP A 96 -7.67 8.63 -0.29
C ASP A 96 -7.93 7.77 -1.53
N THR A 97 -9.19 7.53 -1.83
CA THR A 97 -9.58 6.77 -3.02
C THR A 97 -9.14 7.49 -4.30
N LEU A 98 -8.48 6.76 -5.21
CA LEU A 98 -8.01 7.27 -6.50
C LEU A 98 -8.94 6.86 -7.64
N ASP A 99 -8.99 5.55 -7.90
CA ASP A 99 -9.74 4.93 -8.98
C ASP A 99 -10.09 3.48 -8.60
N GLY A 100 -10.86 2.81 -9.45
CA GLY A 100 -11.12 1.40 -9.26
C GLY A 100 -11.66 0.72 -10.52
N THR A 101 -11.61 -0.62 -10.50
CA THR A 101 -12.07 -1.47 -11.58
C THR A 101 -12.94 -2.59 -11.03
N THR A 102 -14.07 -2.85 -11.69
CA THR A 102 -14.90 -4.03 -11.46
C THR A 102 -14.13 -5.31 -11.75
N ALA A 103 -14.63 -6.46 -11.28
CA ALA A 103 -14.06 -7.78 -11.62
C ALA A 103 -13.97 -8.06 -13.13
N ALA A 104 -14.83 -7.42 -13.93
CA ALA A 104 -14.82 -7.50 -15.39
C ALA A 104 -13.84 -6.52 -16.07
N GLY A 105 -13.03 -5.78 -15.29
CA GLY A 105 -12.05 -4.83 -15.79
C GLY A 105 -12.62 -3.49 -16.27
N ARG A 106 -13.90 -3.21 -15.98
CA ARG A 106 -14.51 -1.90 -16.29
C ARG A 106 -14.23 -0.90 -15.16
N PRO A 107 -14.09 0.41 -15.43
CA PRO A 107 -14.00 1.42 -14.38
C PRO A 107 -15.17 1.35 -13.39
N LEU A 108 -14.89 1.56 -12.11
CA LEU A 108 -15.90 1.73 -11.06
C LEU A 108 -16.39 3.18 -11.03
N ASP A 109 -17.69 3.35 -10.83
CA ASP A 109 -18.26 4.61 -10.37
C ASP A 109 -18.20 4.61 -8.83
N LEU A 110 -17.14 5.16 -8.26
CA LEU A 110 -16.84 5.05 -6.83
C LEU A 110 -17.91 5.71 -5.93
N GLU A 111 -18.74 6.60 -6.48
CA GLU A 111 -19.79 7.31 -5.75
C GLU A 111 -21.14 6.57 -5.77
N HIS A 112 -21.38 5.74 -6.80
CA HIS A 112 -22.69 5.10 -7.01
C HIS A 112 -22.63 3.57 -7.10
N ASP A 113 -21.45 2.98 -7.11
CA ASP A 113 -21.31 1.52 -7.15
C ASP A 113 -21.79 0.91 -5.82
N THR A 114 -22.81 0.05 -5.91
CA THR A 114 -23.46 -0.57 -4.76
C THR A 114 -22.46 -1.33 -3.88
N GLU A 115 -21.44 -1.94 -4.44
CA GLU A 115 -20.43 -2.65 -3.65
C GLU A 115 -19.52 -1.65 -2.91
N MET A 116 -19.25 -0.48 -3.48
CA MET A 116 -18.31 0.49 -2.90
C MET A 116 -18.93 1.43 -1.86
N ILE A 117 -20.26 1.63 -1.88
CA ILE A 117 -20.98 2.50 -0.92
C ILE A 117 -21.50 1.76 0.33
N ASN A 118 -21.26 0.45 0.44
CA ASN A 118 -21.71 -0.39 1.54
C ASN A 118 -20.54 -0.93 2.37
N GLN A 119 -20.87 -1.57 3.49
CA GLN A 119 -19.92 -2.32 4.31
C GLN A 119 -19.43 -3.58 3.57
N THR A 120 -18.45 -3.41 2.71
CA THR A 120 -17.91 -4.47 1.85
C THR A 120 -16.62 -5.05 2.40
N ALA A 121 -16.58 -6.37 2.50
CA ALA A 121 -15.41 -7.13 2.90
C ALA A 121 -14.47 -7.43 1.71
N GLY A 122 -13.19 -7.57 2.03
CA GLY A 122 -12.15 -7.92 1.06
C GLY A 122 -10.79 -8.01 1.71
N VAL A 123 -9.76 -7.70 0.94
CA VAL A 123 -8.38 -7.64 1.42
C VAL A 123 -7.73 -6.34 0.97
N ILE A 124 -6.87 -5.78 1.81
CA ILE A 124 -6.09 -4.60 1.50
C ILE A 124 -4.59 -4.90 1.63
N ALA A 125 -3.79 -4.27 0.78
CA ALA A 125 -2.34 -4.30 0.89
C ALA A 125 -1.76 -2.93 0.59
N VAL A 126 -0.72 -2.58 1.34
CA VAL A 126 0.02 -1.31 1.21
C VAL A 126 1.34 -1.57 0.50
N ILE A 127 1.66 -0.75 -0.49
CA ILE A 127 2.93 -0.75 -1.24
C ILE A 127 3.40 0.70 -1.42
N GLY A 128 4.38 1.11 -0.62
CA GLY A 128 4.82 2.50 -0.50
C GLY A 128 3.68 3.43 -0.11
N ASN A 129 3.35 4.36 -1.01
CA ASN A 129 2.28 5.34 -0.86
C ASN A 129 1.00 4.98 -1.62
N GLU A 130 0.90 3.75 -2.14
CA GLU A 130 -0.33 3.22 -2.73
C GLU A 130 -0.87 2.06 -1.86
N ALA A 131 -2.18 1.99 -1.72
CA ALA A 131 -2.84 0.80 -1.23
C ALA A 131 -3.81 0.27 -2.28
N ARG A 132 -4.06 -1.04 -2.27
CA ARG A 132 -5.14 -1.65 -3.06
C ARG A 132 -6.04 -2.48 -2.19
N PHE A 133 -7.33 -2.20 -2.28
CA PHE A 133 -8.39 -3.02 -1.74
C PHE A 133 -8.97 -3.89 -2.85
N ARG A 134 -9.10 -5.18 -2.62
CA ARG A 134 -9.77 -6.12 -3.50
C ARG A 134 -10.92 -6.77 -2.76
N THR A 135 -12.12 -6.68 -3.32
CA THR A 135 -13.30 -7.31 -2.75
C THR A 135 -13.36 -8.80 -3.05
N GLU A 136 -14.27 -9.51 -2.40
CA GLU A 136 -14.56 -10.91 -2.72
C GLU A 136 -15.09 -11.11 -4.15
N SER A 137 -15.83 -10.12 -4.69
CA SER A 137 -16.33 -10.16 -6.07
C SER A 137 -15.19 -10.07 -7.10
N GLY A 138 -14.05 -9.50 -6.69
CA GLY A 138 -12.89 -9.25 -7.53
C GLY A 138 -12.76 -7.82 -8.02
N ALA A 139 -13.64 -6.90 -7.58
CA ALA A 139 -13.43 -5.47 -7.77
C ALA A 139 -12.15 -5.01 -7.05
N VAL A 140 -11.45 -4.02 -7.59
CA VAL A 140 -10.21 -3.46 -7.04
C VAL A 140 -10.32 -1.95 -6.96
N VAL A 141 -9.96 -1.37 -5.82
CA VAL A 141 -9.87 0.07 -5.59
C VAL A 141 -8.43 0.42 -5.22
N ARG A 142 -7.92 1.49 -5.82
CA ARG A 142 -6.60 2.05 -5.52
C ARG A 142 -6.75 3.26 -4.62
N PHE A 143 -5.79 3.42 -3.72
CA PHE A 143 -5.74 4.55 -2.81
C PHE A 143 -4.37 5.19 -2.82
N ASN A 144 -4.31 6.49 -2.54
CA ASN A 144 -3.11 7.21 -2.20
C ASN A 144 -3.06 7.44 -0.69
N ARG A 145 -1.86 7.38 -0.11
CA ARG A 145 -1.67 7.70 1.30
C ARG A 145 -2.08 9.15 1.60
N HIS A 146 -2.79 9.34 2.69
CA HIS A 146 -3.10 10.62 3.27
C HIS A 146 -2.35 10.77 4.60
N ASP A 147 -1.52 11.80 4.69
CA ASP A 147 -0.75 12.07 5.91
C ASP A 147 -1.57 12.96 6.85
N GLY A 148 -1.73 12.52 8.10
CA GLY A 148 -2.35 13.31 9.16
C GLY A 148 -3.84 13.11 9.33
N ASP A 149 -4.47 14.06 10.02
CA ASP A 149 -5.89 14.08 10.32
C ASP A 149 -6.73 14.41 9.08
N ARG A 150 -7.91 13.80 8.97
CA ARG A 150 -8.80 14.02 7.83
C ARG A 150 -10.23 14.25 8.28
N GLU A 151 -10.90 15.21 7.64
CA GLU A 151 -12.34 15.43 7.77
C GLU A 151 -13.10 14.52 6.80
N PHE A 152 -14.06 13.77 7.33
CA PHE A 152 -14.94 12.90 6.57
C PHE A 152 -16.37 13.42 6.62
N PRO A 153 -17.09 13.41 5.47
CA PRO A 153 -18.50 13.73 5.47
C PRO A 153 -19.28 12.66 6.24
N GLY A 154 -20.41 13.05 6.83
CA GLY A 154 -21.40 12.07 7.28
C GLY A 154 -22.02 11.36 6.07
N CYS A 155 -22.43 10.11 6.25
CA CYS A 155 -23.35 9.44 5.34
C CYS A 155 -24.67 9.19 6.07
N ASP A 156 -25.78 9.33 5.35
CA ASP A 156 -27.15 9.08 5.82
C ASP A 156 -27.76 7.91 5.04
#